data_AF-A0A662GRF3-F1
#
_entry.id   AF-A0A662GRF3-F1
#
_cell.length_a   1.000
_cell.length_b   1.000
_cell.length_c   1.000
_cell.angle_alpha   90.00
_cell.angle_beta   90.00
_cell.angle_gamma   90.00
#
_symmetry.space_group_name_H-M   'P 1'
#
loop_
_entity.id
_entity.type
_entity.pdbx_description
1 polymer ?
#
loop_
_entity_poly.entity_id
_entity_poly.type
_entity_poly.pdbx_seq_one_letter_code
_entity_poly.pdbx_strand_id
1 'polypeptide(L)'
;MAVSWKSDPNYESHPGKPLKAHLREVAEGARARLDHPALRHRELLREAAHILGLAHDLGKYTPYFQAHLREGKRFEGGLERHAFLGAVCAAWVLSGRLRALPEAPGREFLPLLGYLAVHRHHGHLKAPEEVLPPLGDPARATGELRLALRALKRQLDALRARRDWRREWEELGLED
;
A
#
# COMPACT_ATOMS: atom_id res chain seq x y z
N MET A 1 -34.27 5.80 -18.71
CA MET A 1 -33.57 4.51 -18.83
C MET A 1 -32.44 4.50 -17.82
N ALA A 2 -32.51 3.64 -16.80
CA ALA A 2 -31.50 3.56 -15.75
C ALA A 2 -30.33 2.71 -16.24
N VAL A 3 -29.13 3.29 -16.30
CA VAL A 3 -27.91 2.53 -16.59
C VAL A 3 -27.61 1.67 -15.37
N SER A 4 -27.71 0.35 -15.57
CA SER A 4 -27.34 -0.68 -14.61
C SER A 4 -25.82 -0.72 -14.45
N TRP A 5 -25.28 -0.15 -13.38
CA TRP A 5 -23.90 -0.37 -12.97
C TRP A 5 -23.82 -1.67 -12.15
N LYS A 6 -23.74 -2.81 -12.83
CA LYS A 6 -23.44 -4.13 -12.23
C LYS A 6 -22.24 -4.79 -12.91
N SER A 7 -21.15 -4.05 -13.06
CA SER A 7 -19.84 -4.63 -13.30
C SER A 7 -18.99 -4.37 -12.06
N ASP A 8 -18.33 -5.40 -11.52
CA ASP A 8 -17.28 -5.24 -10.51
C ASP A 8 -16.38 -4.06 -10.92
N PRO A 9 -15.95 -3.20 -9.97
CA PRO A 9 -15.00 -2.16 -10.29
C PRO A 9 -13.72 -2.83 -10.81
N ASN A 10 -13.45 -2.70 -12.10
CA ASN A 10 -12.27 -3.32 -12.71
C ASN A 10 -11.02 -2.52 -12.33
N TYR A 11 -10.52 -2.65 -11.10
CA TYR A 11 -9.28 -1.99 -10.68
C TYR A 11 -8.08 -2.61 -11.39
N GLU A 12 -7.22 -1.77 -11.94
CA GLU A 12 -6.03 -2.24 -12.66
C GLU A 12 -4.75 -1.74 -11.99
N SER A 13 -3.71 -2.58 -11.98
CA SER A 13 -2.37 -2.17 -11.52
C SER A 13 -1.57 -1.48 -12.62
N HIS A 14 -1.81 -1.90 -13.86
CA HIS A 14 -1.35 -1.34 -15.12
C HIS A 14 -2.36 -1.73 -16.22
N PRO A 15 -2.32 -1.15 -17.44
CA PRO A 15 -3.36 -1.40 -18.44
C PRO A 15 -3.53 -2.91 -18.70
N GLY A 16 -4.77 -3.40 -18.57
CA GLY A 16 -5.13 -4.80 -18.80
C GLY A 16 -4.74 -5.80 -17.70
N LYS A 17 -4.14 -5.36 -16.57
CA LYS A 17 -3.85 -6.26 -15.45
C LYS A 17 -4.68 -5.91 -14.22
N PRO A 18 -5.57 -6.83 -13.76
CA PRO A 18 -6.34 -6.63 -12.55
C PRO A 18 -5.44 -6.40 -11.32
N LEU A 19 -5.78 -5.40 -10.52
CA LEU A 19 -5.02 -4.98 -9.34
C LEU A 19 -4.93 -6.09 -8.30
N LYS A 20 -6.06 -6.71 -7.93
CA LYS A 20 -6.09 -7.87 -7.02
C LYS A 20 -5.18 -9.02 -7.47
N ALA A 21 -5.19 -9.37 -8.75
CA ALA A 21 -4.34 -10.42 -9.29
C ALA A 21 -2.85 -10.04 -9.15
N HIS A 22 -2.52 -8.80 -9.51
CA HIS A 22 -1.17 -8.27 -9.33
C HIS A 22 -0.68 -8.31 -7.87
N LEU A 23 -1.50 -7.87 -6.92
CA LEU A 23 -1.16 -7.88 -5.50
C LEU A 23 -0.88 -9.30 -5.01
N ARG A 24 -1.72 -10.28 -5.39
CA ARG A 24 -1.53 -11.69 -5.04
C ARG A 24 -0.23 -12.26 -5.63
N GLU A 25 0.04 -12.01 -6.91
CA GLU A 25 1.28 -12.46 -7.56
C GLU A 25 2.54 -11.90 -6.87
N VAL A 26 2.53 -10.61 -6.54
CA VAL A 26 3.64 -9.96 -5.84
C VAL A 26 3.80 -10.51 -4.43
N ALA A 27 2.70 -10.72 -3.70
CA ALA A 27 2.73 -11.31 -2.36
C ALA A 27 3.34 -12.71 -2.34
N GLU A 28 2.86 -13.61 -3.20
CA GLU A 28 3.41 -14.97 -3.29
C GLU A 28 4.86 -14.95 -3.76
N GLY A 29 5.18 -14.12 -4.75
CA GLY A 29 6.55 -13.95 -5.24
C GLY A 29 7.51 -13.40 -4.18
N ALA A 30 7.06 -12.48 -3.33
CA ALA A 30 7.85 -11.90 -2.24
C ALA A 30 8.06 -12.93 -1.12
N ARG A 31 7.00 -13.65 -0.73
CA ARG A 31 7.07 -14.75 0.23
C ARG A 31 8.08 -15.80 -0.19
N ALA A 32 7.98 -16.29 -1.43
CA ALA A 32 8.87 -17.31 -1.98
C ALA A 32 10.35 -16.88 -1.99
N ARG A 33 10.64 -15.61 -2.28
CA ARG A 33 12.02 -15.08 -2.29
C ARG A 33 12.66 -15.03 -0.91
N LEU A 34 11.87 -14.92 0.16
CA LEU A 34 12.38 -14.94 1.54
C LEU A 34 12.20 -16.30 2.21
N ASP A 35 11.84 -17.34 1.46
CA ASP A 35 11.60 -18.68 1.98
C ASP A 35 12.87 -19.55 1.99
N HIS A 36 14.05 -18.96 2.12
CA HIS A 36 15.32 -19.68 2.07
C HIS A 36 15.75 -20.21 3.47
N PRO A 37 16.11 -21.51 3.63
CA PRO A 37 16.45 -22.08 4.95
C PRO A 37 17.61 -21.40 5.68
N ALA A 38 18.57 -20.83 4.95
CA ALA A 38 19.70 -20.11 5.55
C ALA A 38 19.34 -18.71 6.08
N LEU A 39 18.14 -18.20 5.78
CA LEU A 39 17.72 -16.88 6.22
C LEU A 39 17.31 -16.90 7.70
N ARG A 40 17.97 -16.07 8.51
CA ARG A 40 17.58 -15.90 9.92
C ARG A 40 16.17 -15.34 9.98
N HIS A 41 15.36 -15.88 10.89
CA HIS A 41 13.96 -15.47 11.06
C HIS A 41 13.12 -15.62 9.77
N ARG A 42 13.46 -16.60 8.91
CA ARG A 42 12.76 -16.95 7.66
C ARG A 42 11.24 -16.86 7.77
N GLU A 43 10.67 -17.50 8.79
CA GLU A 43 9.22 -17.51 9.00
C GLU A 43 8.65 -16.10 9.19
N LEU A 44 9.26 -15.27 10.01
CA LEU A 44 8.82 -13.89 10.18
C LEU A 44 8.93 -13.11 8.87
N LEU A 45 10.09 -13.21 8.21
CA LEU A 45 10.41 -12.42 7.03
C LEU A 45 9.51 -12.77 5.85
N ARG A 46 9.24 -14.07 5.60
CA ARG A 46 8.39 -14.50 4.50
C ARG A 46 6.93 -14.08 4.69
N GLU A 47 6.40 -14.15 5.93
CA GLU A 47 5.04 -13.71 6.22
C GLU A 47 4.92 -12.18 6.17
N ALA A 48 5.92 -11.45 6.69
CA ALA A 48 5.97 -10.00 6.55
C ALA A 48 6.04 -9.57 5.07
N ALA A 49 6.85 -10.24 4.25
CA ALA A 49 6.96 -9.95 2.82
C ALA A 49 5.69 -10.27 2.04
N HIS A 50 4.97 -11.34 2.41
CA HIS A 50 3.66 -11.65 1.85
C HIS A 50 2.67 -10.51 2.10
N ILE A 51 2.55 -10.06 3.36
CA ILE A 51 1.68 -8.94 3.75
C ILE A 51 2.06 -7.67 2.98
N LEU A 52 3.36 -7.35 2.89
CA LEU A 52 3.82 -6.18 2.15
C LEU A 52 3.50 -6.27 0.66
N GLY A 53 3.63 -7.44 0.05
CA GLY A 53 3.25 -7.64 -1.36
C GLY A 53 1.75 -7.40 -1.60
N LEU A 54 0.88 -7.86 -0.68
CA LEU A 54 -0.55 -7.59 -0.73
C LEU A 54 -0.88 -6.10 -0.55
N ALA A 55 -0.06 -5.36 0.21
CA ALA A 55 -0.36 -4.00 0.61
C ALA A 55 0.31 -2.90 -0.22
N HIS A 56 1.40 -3.20 -0.93
CA HIS A 56 2.31 -2.18 -1.47
C HIS A 56 1.63 -1.18 -2.43
N ASP A 57 0.67 -1.68 -3.21
CA ASP A 57 -0.02 -0.96 -4.27
C ASP A 57 -1.48 -0.63 -3.91
N LEU A 58 -1.89 -0.72 -2.64
CA LEU A 58 -3.28 -0.42 -2.24
C LEU A 58 -3.70 1.02 -2.57
N GLY A 59 -2.76 1.95 -2.70
CA GLY A 59 -3.04 3.30 -3.21
C GLY A 59 -3.59 3.35 -4.64
N LYS A 60 -3.44 2.27 -5.42
CA LYS A 60 -3.97 2.15 -6.79
C LYS A 60 -5.49 1.96 -6.84
N TYR A 61 -6.12 1.60 -5.73
CA TYR A 61 -7.60 1.58 -5.62
C TYR A 61 -8.22 2.99 -5.61
N THR A 62 -7.39 4.05 -5.49
CA THR A 62 -7.92 5.41 -5.53
C THR A 62 -8.47 5.74 -6.93
N PRO A 63 -9.58 6.50 -7.03
CA PRO A 63 -10.07 6.97 -8.32
C PRO A 63 -9.05 7.86 -9.05
N TYR A 64 -8.18 8.54 -8.31
CA TYR A 64 -7.12 9.37 -8.88
C TYR A 64 -6.09 8.55 -9.65
N PHE A 65 -5.59 7.45 -9.05
CA PHE A 65 -4.68 6.54 -9.74
C PHE A 65 -5.37 5.91 -10.96
N GLN A 66 -6.61 5.42 -10.80
CA GLN A 66 -7.32 4.77 -11.92
C GLN A 66 -7.59 5.75 -13.08
N ALA A 67 -7.92 7.01 -12.81
CA ALA A 67 -8.08 8.03 -13.85
C ALA A 67 -6.75 8.38 -14.52
N HIS A 68 -5.66 8.47 -13.75
CA HIS A 68 -4.32 8.64 -14.32
C HIS A 68 -3.94 7.48 -15.24
N LEU A 69 -4.18 6.24 -14.78
CA LEU A 69 -3.85 5.03 -15.53
C LEU A 69 -4.57 4.94 -16.87
N ARG A 70 -5.86 5.28 -16.90
CA ARG A 70 -6.72 5.13 -18.10
C ARG A 70 -6.66 6.32 -19.04
N GLU A 71 -6.58 7.52 -18.49
CA GLU A 71 -6.78 8.77 -19.24
C GLU A 71 -5.51 9.64 -19.28
N GLY A 72 -4.43 9.24 -18.59
CA GLY A 72 -3.23 10.07 -18.45
C GLY A 72 -3.44 11.31 -17.58
N LYS A 73 -4.56 11.39 -16.86
CA LYS A 73 -4.94 12.55 -16.06
C LYS A 73 -3.91 12.85 -14.98
N ARG A 74 -3.53 14.11 -14.83
CA ARG A 74 -2.65 14.59 -13.74
C ARG A 74 -3.47 15.43 -12.76
N PHE A 75 -3.20 15.26 -11.47
CA PHE A 75 -3.90 15.99 -10.44
C PHE A 75 -2.94 16.91 -9.69
N GLU A 76 -3.45 18.06 -9.27
CA GLU A 76 -2.70 18.97 -8.41
C GLU A 76 -2.25 18.26 -7.12
N GLY A 77 -1.01 18.49 -6.72
CA GLY A 77 -0.43 17.87 -5.52
C GLY A 77 -0.13 16.38 -5.65
N GLY A 78 -0.25 15.80 -6.85
CA GLY A 78 0.13 14.41 -7.12
C GLY A 78 -0.83 13.38 -6.53
N LEU A 79 -2.15 13.62 -6.56
CA LEU A 79 -3.16 12.67 -6.05
C LEU A 79 -3.12 11.31 -6.74
N GLU A 80 -2.62 11.26 -7.98
CA GLU A 80 -2.41 10.01 -8.71
C GLU A 80 -1.27 9.17 -8.16
N ARG A 81 -0.36 9.75 -7.36
CA ARG A 81 0.78 9.03 -6.78
C ARG A 81 0.27 8.07 -5.71
N HIS A 82 0.44 6.77 -5.94
CA HIS A 82 -0.11 5.73 -5.06
C HIS A 82 0.84 5.31 -3.94
N ALA A 83 2.16 5.48 -4.13
CA ALA A 83 3.18 4.91 -3.24
C ALA A 83 3.08 5.37 -1.78
N PHE A 84 2.74 6.64 -1.51
CA PHE A 84 2.63 7.15 -0.13
C PHE A 84 1.45 6.52 0.62
N LEU A 85 0.27 6.49 -0.01
CA LEU A 85 -0.89 5.81 0.57
C LEU A 85 -0.64 4.30 0.71
N GLY A 86 -0.05 3.67 -0.30
CA GLY A 86 0.35 2.25 -0.23
C GLY A 86 1.24 1.96 0.97
N ALA A 87 2.22 2.82 1.24
CA ALA A 87 3.11 2.69 2.39
C ALA A 87 2.38 2.83 3.73
N VAL A 88 1.46 3.80 3.85
CA VAL A 88 0.64 3.97 5.05
C VAL A 88 -0.27 2.75 5.27
N CYS A 89 -0.91 2.25 4.22
CA CYS A 89 -1.72 1.04 4.30
C CYS A 89 -0.88 -0.19 4.69
N ALA A 90 0.30 -0.37 4.10
CA ALA A 90 1.21 -1.47 4.43
C ALA A 90 1.63 -1.44 5.91
N ALA A 91 1.97 -0.27 6.44
CA ALA A 91 2.27 -0.09 7.86
C ALA A 91 1.06 -0.41 8.75
N TRP A 92 -0.13 0.03 8.36
CA TRP A 92 -1.37 -0.22 9.09
C TRP A 92 -1.70 -1.72 9.13
N VAL A 93 -1.66 -2.41 7.99
CA VAL A 93 -1.94 -3.86 7.90
C VAL A 93 -0.92 -4.65 8.72
N LEU A 94 0.38 -4.35 8.61
CA LEU A 94 1.41 -5.00 9.43
C LEU A 94 1.20 -4.74 10.93
N SER A 95 0.79 -3.54 11.32
CA SER A 95 0.54 -3.20 12.73
C SER A 95 -0.62 -4.04 13.30
N GLY A 96 -1.72 -4.19 12.55
CA GLY A 96 -2.85 -5.02 12.96
C GLY A 96 -2.48 -6.49 13.09
N ARG A 97 -1.56 -6.98 12.25
CA ARG A 97 -1.14 -8.40 12.19
C ARG A 97 0.08 -8.73 13.02
N LEU A 98 0.67 -7.74 13.70
CA LEU A 98 1.96 -7.90 14.35
C LEU A 98 1.99 -9.06 15.35
N ARG A 99 0.88 -9.26 16.09
CA ARG A 99 0.73 -10.35 17.07
C ARG A 99 0.58 -11.73 16.46
N ALA A 100 0.08 -11.82 15.23
CA ALA A 100 -0.09 -13.07 14.50
C ALA A 100 1.20 -13.50 13.78
N LEU A 101 2.15 -12.57 13.59
CA LEU A 101 3.44 -12.85 12.97
C LEU A 101 4.37 -13.61 13.93
N PRO A 102 5.22 -14.53 13.41
CA PRO A 102 6.20 -15.26 14.23
C PRO A 102 7.05 -14.34 15.11
N GLU A 103 7.24 -14.73 16.37
CA GLU A 103 8.09 -14.00 17.31
C GLU A 103 9.55 -14.04 16.85
N ALA A 104 10.19 -12.87 16.77
CA ALA A 104 11.63 -12.73 16.58
C ALA A 104 12.09 -11.32 17.01
N PRO A 105 13.38 -11.14 17.33
CA PRO A 105 13.94 -9.83 17.66
C PRO A 105 13.68 -8.81 16.54
N GLY A 106 13.23 -7.61 16.91
CA GLY A 106 12.98 -6.51 15.99
C GLY A 106 11.66 -6.59 15.22
N ARG A 107 10.81 -7.58 15.51
CA ARG A 107 9.46 -7.70 14.92
C ARG A 107 8.66 -6.40 15.09
N GLU A 108 8.80 -5.73 16.23
CA GLU A 108 8.15 -4.45 16.55
C GLU A 108 8.44 -3.32 15.55
N PHE A 109 9.56 -3.41 14.81
CA PHE A 109 9.92 -2.44 13.78
C PHE A 109 9.35 -2.76 12.39
N LEU A 110 8.70 -3.92 12.20
CA LEU A 110 8.17 -4.31 10.89
C LEU A 110 7.21 -3.29 10.26
N PRO A 111 6.28 -2.64 11.00
CA PRO A 111 5.45 -1.60 10.40
C PRO A 111 6.27 -0.45 9.81
N LEU A 112 7.33 -0.02 10.51
CA LEU A 112 8.23 1.04 10.03
C LEU A 112 9.05 0.56 8.82
N LEU A 113 9.66 -0.63 8.89
CA LEU A 113 10.43 -1.20 7.79
C LEU A 113 9.57 -1.41 6.55
N GLY A 114 8.35 -1.89 6.75
CA GLY A 114 7.33 -2.07 5.72
C GLY A 114 6.93 -0.76 5.06
N TYR A 115 6.66 0.28 5.86
CA TYR A 115 6.42 1.64 5.38
C TYR A 115 7.57 2.10 4.46
N LEU A 116 8.82 2.01 4.93
CA LEU A 116 9.99 2.51 4.19
C LEU A 116 10.19 1.75 2.87
N ALA A 117 10.06 0.43 2.89
CA ALA A 117 10.20 -0.43 1.72
C ALA A 117 9.13 -0.10 0.66
N VAL A 118 7.87 -0.01 1.08
CA VAL A 118 6.76 0.30 0.17
C VAL A 118 6.80 1.75 -0.30
N HIS A 119 7.12 2.71 0.56
CA HIS A 119 7.19 4.12 0.18
C HIS A 119 8.17 4.36 -0.98
N ARG A 120 9.21 3.53 -1.07
CA ARG A 120 10.29 3.66 -2.05
C ARG A 120 10.30 2.55 -3.11
N HIS A 121 9.20 1.80 -3.30
CA HIS A 121 9.18 0.70 -4.28
C HIS A 121 9.37 1.13 -5.76
N HIS A 122 9.26 2.44 -6.06
CA HIS A 122 9.57 3.03 -7.38
C HIS A 122 10.92 3.76 -7.43
N GLY A 123 11.78 3.67 -6.41
CA GLY A 123 13.05 4.40 -6.39
C GLY A 123 14.04 3.93 -5.33
N HIS A 124 15.07 4.73 -5.08
CA HIS A 124 16.08 4.39 -4.06
C HIS A 124 15.54 4.56 -2.64
N LEU A 125 16.02 3.75 -1.69
CA LEU A 125 15.74 3.96 -0.27
C LEU A 125 16.20 5.35 0.17
N LYS A 126 15.51 5.88 1.18
CA LYS A 126 15.77 7.18 1.79
C LYS A 126 15.90 7.03 3.29
N ALA A 127 16.56 8.01 3.93
CA ALA A 127 16.60 8.05 5.37
C ALA A 127 15.17 8.27 5.93
N PRO A 128 14.80 7.66 7.07
CA PRO A 128 13.47 7.81 7.65
C PRO A 128 13.03 9.28 7.82
N GLU A 129 13.96 10.17 8.16
CA GLU A 129 13.73 11.61 8.37
C GLU A 129 13.27 12.34 7.10
N GLU A 130 13.55 11.79 5.92
CA GLU A 130 13.11 12.36 4.64
C GLU A 130 11.67 12.00 4.28
N VAL A 131 11.13 10.93 4.87
CA VAL A 131 9.86 10.32 4.45
C VAL A 131 8.82 10.26 5.58
N LEU A 132 9.26 10.39 6.83
CA LEU A 132 8.39 10.47 7.99
C LEU A 132 8.13 11.93 8.39
N PRO A 133 6.91 12.25 8.88
CA PRO A 133 6.63 13.56 9.45
C PRO A 133 7.48 13.82 10.69
N PRO A 134 7.73 15.10 11.03
CA PRO A 134 8.32 15.46 12.31
C PRO A 134 7.57 14.78 13.47
N LEU A 135 8.32 14.20 14.39
CA LEU A 135 7.75 13.43 15.50
C LEU A 135 6.71 14.27 16.26
N GLY A 136 5.50 13.72 16.36
CA GLY A 136 4.40 14.32 17.12
C GLY A 136 3.59 15.40 16.40
N ASP A 137 3.97 15.85 15.20
CA ASP A 137 3.18 16.85 14.47
C ASP A 137 3.34 16.76 12.93
N PRO A 138 2.51 15.94 12.25
CA PRO A 138 2.47 15.89 10.80
C PRO A 138 2.13 17.23 10.11
N ALA A 139 1.50 18.19 10.82
CA ALA A 139 1.19 19.49 10.24
C ALA A 139 2.45 20.34 10.00
N ARG A 140 3.56 20.02 10.68
CA ARG A 140 4.87 20.66 10.49
C ARG A 140 5.64 20.13 9.30
N ALA A 141 5.15 19.11 8.60
CA ALA A 141 5.78 18.63 7.37
C ALA A 141 5.88 19.76 6.34
N THR A 142 7.00 19.80 5.63
CA THR A 142 7.28 20.77 4.56
C THR A 142 7.53 20.05 3.24
N GLY A 143 7.70 20.81 2.15
CA GLY A 143 8.05 20.27 0.82
C GLY A 143 7.12 19.17 0.32
N GLU A 144 7.71 18.13 -0.27
CA GLU A 144 7.00 16.97 -0.83
C GLU A 144 6.18 16.21 0.22
N LEU A 145 6.67 16.10 1.45
CA LEU A 145 5.97 15.38 2.51
C LEU A 145 4.65 16.08 2.88
N ARG A 146 4.64 17.41 2.92
CA ARG A 146 3.42 18.20 3.12
C ARG A 146 2.40 17.96 2.02
N LEU A 147 2.86 17.87 0.77
CA LEU A 147 2.00 17.60 -0.39
C LEU A 147 1.44 16.17 -0.30
N ALA A 148 2.27 15.19 0.02
CA ALA A 148 1.87 13.80 0.20
C ALA A 148 0.82 13.63 1.32
N LEU A 149 0.96 14.32 2.45
CA LEU A 149 -0.03 14.29 3.53
C LEU A 149 -1.38 14.92 3.13
N ARG A 150 -1.36 16.01 2.36
CA ARG A 150 -2.59 16.61 1.81
C ARG A 150 -3.26 15.68 0.80
N ALA A 151 -2.47 15.05 -0.07
CA ALA A 151 -2.95 14.07 -1.03
C ALA A 151 -3.55 12.85 -0.32
N LEU A 152 -2.86 12.32 0.70
CA LEU A 152 -3.30 11.19 1.51
C LEU A 152 -4.70 11.41 2.06
N LYS A 153 -4.97 12.57 2.67
CA LYS A 153 -6.30 12.89 3.20
C LYS A 153 -7.39 12.73 2.14
N ARG A 154 -7.19 13.32 0.96
CA ARG A 154 -8.14 13.26 -0.16
C ARG A 154 -8.29 11.86 -0.74
N GLN A 155 -7.19 11.11 -0.84
CA GLN A 155 -7.20 9.72 -1.29
C GLN A 155 -7.99 8.83 -0.32
N LEU A 156 -7.80 8.98 0.99
CA LEU A 156 -8.55 8.25 2.01
C LEU A 156 -10.04 8.60 2.01
N ASP A 157 -10.39 9.88 1.88
CA ASP A 157 -11.78 10.33 1.78
C ASP A 157 -12.47 9.72 0.55
N ALA A 158 -11.78 9.66 -0.59
CA ALA A 158 -12.29 9.03 -1.80
C ALA A 158 -12.50 7.50 -1.65
N LEU A 159 -11.56 6.80 -0.99
CA LEU A 159 -11.72 5.37 -0.70
C LEU A 159 -12.91 5.12 0.24
N ARG A 160 -13.08 5.95 1.27
CA ARG A 160 -14.21 5.85 2.21
C ARG A 160 -15.57 6.08 1.54
N ALA A 161 -15.63 6.98 0.57
CA ALA A 161 -16.87 7.28 -0.14
C ALA A 161 -17.33 6.15 -1.08
N ARG A 162 -16.41 5.47 -1.77
CA ARG A 162 -16.77 4.45 -2.77
C ARG A 162 -16.99 3.04 -2.20
N ARG A 163 -16.12 2.58 -1.31
CA ARG A 163 -16.13 1.24 -0.64
C ARG A 163 -16.23 0.00 -1.55
N ASP A 164 -16.28 0.14 -2.87
CA ASP A 164 -16.41 -0.93 -3.86
C ASP A 164 -15.14 -1.78 -3.99
N TRP A 165 -13.98 -1.24 -3.60
CA TRP A 165 -12.73 -1.98 -3.42
C TRP A 165 -12.75 -2.99 -2.25
N ARG A 166 -13.71 -2.90 -1.32
CA ARG A 166 -13.71 -3.74 -0.10
C ARG A 166 -13.75 -5.21 -0.43
N ARG A 167 -14.62 -5.61 -1.35
CA ARG A 167 -14.72 -6.99 -1.79
C ARG A 167 -13.36 -7.56 -2.23
N GLU A 168 -12.55 -6.80 -2.97
CA GLU A 168 -11.21 -7.27 -3.36
C GLU A 168 -10.25 -7.36 -2.17
N TRP A 169 -10.37 -6.48 -1.18
CA TRP A 169 -9.57 -6.55 0.06
C TRP A 169 -9.98 -7.76 0.92
N GLU A 170 -11.27 -8.04 1.02
CA GLU A 170 -11.85 -9.22 1.69
C GLU A 170 -11.31 -10.50 1.03
N GLU A 171 -11.36 -10.58 -0.31
CA GLU A 171 -10.82 -11.71 -1.07
C GLU A 171 -9.28 -11.84 -1.04
N LEU A 172 -8.57 -10.76 -0.67
CA LEU A 172 -7.12 -10.77 -0.41
C LEU A 172 -6.81 -11.09 1.06
N GLY A 173 -7.83 -11.26 1.89
CA GLY A 173 -7.69 -11.47 3.33
C GLY A 173 -6.97 -10.30 3.98
N LEU A 174 -7.30 -9.06 3.60
CA LEU A 174 -6.81 -7.80 4.19
C LEU A 174 -7.78 -7.21 5.23
N GLU A 175 -8.81 -7.98 5.62
CA GLU A 175 -9.70 -7.64 6.73
C GLU A 175 -8.94 -7.75 8.06
N ASP A 176 -8.80 -6.60 8.72
CA ASP A 176 -8.88 -6.32 10.16
C ASP A 176 -8.46 -4.84 10.39
#